data_AF-A0AAD2FJ84-F1
#
_entry.id   AF-A0AAD2FJ84-F1
#
_cell.length_a   1.000
_cell.length_b   1.000
_cell.length_c   1.000
_cell.angle_alpha   90.00
_cell.angle_beta   90.00
_cell.angle_gamma   90.00
#
_symmetry.space_group_name_H-M   'P 1'
#
loop_
_entity.id
_entity.type
_entity.pdbx_description
1 polymer ?
#
loop_
_entity_poly.entity_id
_entity_poly.type
_entity_poly.pdbx_seq_one_letter_code
_entity_poly.pdbx_strand_id
1 'polypeptide(L)'
;PSVVPSFAPSMNPSQPCFESDGELGSEVENWFGTELQKTSAENTYGPIGGWCFGPGVTSMEFLFAKKYTFNEDISNWDVSSVTAMKSMFYFASSFNQDLSSWDVSSVTDMARMFRNATAFNGDMSSWDVSSVASMNGMFRDAPSFNQELSSWDVSDVTTMQHMFNSASSFNQDLSSWDVSSVTNMNYMFAHASSFNQDLSSWKVVSVTTMRAMFEQASSFNQNLCAWVSRLPSYAYVDFAFYGAASCQSESNPNLFATTTGLPVGPLCHFCI
;
A
#
# COMPACT_ATOMS: atom_id res chain seq x y z
N PRO A 1 -13.03 -29.12 -14.15
CA PRO A 1 -12.50 -28.18 -15.17
C PRO A 1 -13.55 -27.10 -15.45
N SER A 2 -13.57 -26.10 -14.58
CA SER A 2 -14.40 -24.90 -14.71
C SER A 2 -13.77 -23.97 -15.74
N VAL A 3 -14.47 -23.78 -16.86
CA VAL A 3 -14.11 -22.82 -17.90
C VAL A 3 -14.43 -21.43 -17.36
N VAL A 4 -13.40 -20.62 -17.12
CA VAL A 4 -13.54 -19.19 -16.84
C VAL A 4 -13.86 -18.51 -18.18
N PRO A 5 -14.94 -17.72 -18.31
CA PRO A 5 -15.16 -16.94 -19.51
C PRO A 5 -14.20 -15.74 -19.51
N SER A 6 -13.23 -15.77 -20.42
CA SER A 6 -12.38 -14.62 -20.72
C SER A 6 -13.22 -13.55 -21.40
N PHE A 7 -13.69 -12.56 -20.64
CA PHE A 7 -14.15 -11.29 -21.21
C PHE A 7 -12.93 -10.43 -21.53
N ALA A 8 -12.17 -10.82 -22.56
CA ALA A 8 -11.29 -9.85 -23.20
C ALA A 8 -12.20 -8.87 -23.95
N PRO A 9 -12.17 -7.55 -23.66
CA PRO A 9 -12.75 -6.58 -24.57
C PRO A 9 -12.14 -6.83 -25.95
N SER A 10 -12.96 -6.71 -27.00
CA SER A 10 -12.54 -7.00 -28.37
C SER A 10 -11.36 -6.11 -28.77
N MET A 11 -10.13 -6.61 -28.60
CA MET A 11 -8.94 -5.95 -29.09
C MET A 11 -9.07 -5.81 -30.60
N ASN A 12 -8.93 -4.59 -31.11
CA ASN A 12 -8.80 -4.39 -32.54
C ASN A 12 -7.41 -4.92 -32.95
N PRO A 13 -7.29 -5.96 -33.79
CA PRO A 13 -6.01 -6.59 -34.13
C PRO A 13 -4.97 -5.65 -34.79
N SER A 14 -5.35 -4.41 -35.11
CA SER A 14 -4.48 -3.39 -35.69
C SER A 14 -3.87 -2.42 -34.67
N GLN A 15 -4.21 -2.50 -33.37
CA GLN A 15 -3.64 -1.59 -32.36
C GLN A 15 -2.22 -2.06 -31.97
N PRO A 16 -1.20 -1.18 -32.03
CA PRO A 16 0.15 -1.52 -31.60
C PRO A 16 0.22 -1.68 -30.07
N CYS A 17 1.13 -2.55 -29.62
CA CYS A 17 1.50 -2.69 -28.21
C CYS A 17 2.69 -1.78 -27.90
N PHE A 18 2.78 -1.29 -26.66
CA PHE A 18 3.97 -0.59 -26.18
C PHE A 18 5.10 -1.59 -25.97
N GLU A 19 6.27 -1.34 -26.54
CA GLU A 19 7.41 -2.28 -26.47
C GLU A 19 8.49 -1.81 -25.47
N SER A 20 8.29 -0.67 -24.81
CA SER A 20 9.19 -0.17 -23.76
C SER A 20 8.52 0.76 -22.76
N ASP A 21 9.07 0.85 -21.55
CA ASP A 21 8.62 1.79 -20.50
C ASP A 21 8.59 3.25 -20.99
N GLY A 22 9.56 3.65 -21.82
CA GLY A 22 9.69 5.02 -22.33
C GLY A 22 8.61 5.38 -23.35
N GLU A 23 8.19 4.42 -24.17
CA GLU A 23 7.09 4.58 -25.11
C GLU A 23 5.77 4.77 -24.37
N LEU A 24 5.49 3.88 -23.41
CA LEU A 24 4.30 3.96 -22.55
C LEU A 24 4.26 5.28 -21.78
N GLY A 25 5.36 5.66 -21.13
CA GLY A 25 5.44 6.92 -20.37
C GLY A 25 5.20 8.16 -21.24
N SER A 26 5.76 8.19 -22.45
CA SER A 26 5.54 9.29 -23.39
C SER A 26 4.09 9.37 -23.84
N GLU A 27 3.44 8.22 -24.07
CA GLU A 27 2.05 8.20 -24.51
C GLU A 27 1.07 8.54 -23.41
N VAL A 28 1.35 8.16 -22.16
CA VAL A 28 0.58 8.67 -21.01
C VAL A 28 0.69 10.18 -20.92
N GLU A 29 1.86 10.79 -21.13
CA GLU A 29 1.97 12.26 -21.17
C GLU A 29 1.16 12.88 -22.31
N ASN A 30 1.10 12.24 -23.49
CA ASN A 30 0.23 12.67 -24.58
C ASN A 30 -1.25 12.56 -24.22
N TRP A 31 -1.66 11.48 -23.54
CA TRP A 31 -3.04 11.24 -23.10
C TRP A 31 -3.57 12.36 -22.20
N PHE A 32 -2.72 12.89 -21.31
CA PHE A 32 -3.04 14.03 -20.44
C PHE A 32 -2.58 15.39 -20.98
N GLY A 33 -2.12 15.42 -22.24
CA GLY A 33 -1.62 16.60 -22.90
C GLY A 33 -2.73 17.47 -23.46
N THR A 34 -2.45 18.13 -24.58
CA THR A 34 -3.44 18.88 -25.35
C THR A 34 -4.48 17.97 -25.99
N GLU A 35 -5.62 18.52 -26.38
CA GLU A 35 -6.68 17.79 -27.10
C GLU A 35 -6.15 17.05 -28.35
N LEU A 36 -5.22 17.68 -29.07
CA LEU A 36 -4.57 17.08 -30.25
C LEU A 36 -3.70 15.88 -29.87
N GLN A 37 -2.96 15.95 -28.76
CA GLN A 37 -2.14 14.84 -28.28
C GLN A 37 -3.01 13.68 -27.82
N LYS A 38 -4.05 13.95 -27.02
CA LYS A 38 -4.99 12.92 -26.59
C LYS A 38 -5.72 12.27 -27.77
N THR A 39 -6.19 13.06 -28.73
CA THR A 39 -6.83 12.54 -29.95
C THR A 39 -5.85 11.68 -30.77
N SER A 40 -4.57 12.06 -30.84
CA SER A 40 -3.54 11.27 -31.51
C SER A 40 -3.31 9.93 -30.81
N ALA A 41 -3.28 9.94 -29.47
CA ALA A 41 -3.16 8.75 -28.63
C ALA A 41 -4.33 7.79 -28.89
N GLU A 42 -5.56 8.31 -28.80
CA GLU A 42 -6.79 7.56 -29.02
C GLU A 42 -6.87 6.96 -30.43
N ASN A 43 -6.44 7.68 -31.46
CA ASN A 43 -6.44 7.16 -32.83
C ASN A 43 -5.40 6.05 -33.05
N THR A 44 -4.29 6.08 -32.31
CA THR A 44 -3.17 5.14 -32.48
C THR A 44 -3.35 3.90 -31.63
N TYR A 45 -3.59 4.08 -30.34
CA TYR A 45 -3.64 3.01 -29.33
C TYR A 45 -5.06 2.74 -28.84
N GLY A 46 -6.06 3.51 -29.28
CA GLY A 46 -7.43 3.39 -28.78
C GLY A 46 -7.61 3.94 -27.36
N PRO A 47 -8.74 3.62 -26.70
CA PRO A 47 -9.00 4.06 -25.33
C PRO A 47 -7.95 3.48 -24.38
N ILE A 48 -7.57 4.26 -23.37
CA ILE A 48 -6.50 3.89 -22.42
C ILE A 48 -6.71 2.52 -21.76
N GLY A 49 -7.95 2.14 -21.45
CA GLY A 49 -8.27 0.84 -20.87
C GLY A 49 -8.00 -0.37 -21.76
N GLY A 50 -7.83 -0.17 -23.07
CA GLY A 50 -7.55 -1.22 -24.05
C GLY A 50 -6.11 -1.25 -24.54
N TRP A 51 -5.20 -0.51 -23.90
CA TRP A 51 -3.79 -0.46 -24.27
C TRP A 51 -3.11 -1.83 -24.08
N CYS A 52 -2.25 -2.19 -25.03
CA CYS A 52 -1.50 -3.45 -25.03
C CYS A 52 -0.04 -3.21 -24.65
N PHE A 53 0.57 -4.15 -23.92
CA PHE A 53 1.95 -4.08 -23.46
C PHE A 53 2.75 -5.30 -23.94
N GLY A 54 3.88 -5.03 -24.59
CA GLY A 54 4.90 -6.03 -24.90
C GLY A 54 5.81 -6.31 -23.70
N PRO A 55 6.67 -7.34 -23.77
CA PRO A 55 7.51 -7.78 -22.66
C PRO A 55 8.59 -6.76 -22.26
N GLY A 56 8.80 -5.70 -23.05
CA GLY A 56 9.71 -4.61 -22.70
C GLY A 56 9.11 -3.55 -21.77
N VAL A 57 7.81 -3.64 -21.44
CA VAL A 57 7.16 -2.83 -20.41
C VAL A 57 7.32 -3.54 -19.06
N THR A 58 8.32 -3.11 -18.30
CA THR A 58 8.73 -3.71 -17.02
C THR A 58 8.61 -2.76 -15.84
N SER A 59 8.41 -1.46 -16.10
CA SER A 59 8.28 -0.42 -15.08
C SER A 59 7.10 0.49 -15.40
N MET A 60 6.21 0.65 -14.41
CA MET A 60 5.13 1.66 -14.42
C MET A 60 5.34 2.69 -13.31
N GLU A 61 6.59 2.88 -12.87
CA GLU A 61 6.91 3.87 -11.86
C GLU A 61 6.45 5.28 -12.28
N PHE A 62 5.77 5.97 -11.38
CA PHE A 62 5.26 7.33 -11.58
C PHE A 62 4.30 7.54 -12.77
N LEU A 63 3.81 6.49 -13.43
CA LEU A 63 3.10 6.60 -14.70
C LEU A 63 1.90 7.58 -14.67
N PHE A 64 1.11 7.52 -13.60
CA PHE A 64 -0.03 8.42 -13.35
C PHE A 64 0.22 9.38 -12.19
N ALA A 65 1.48 9.61 -11.82
CA ALA A 65 1.81 10.51 -10.73
C ALA A 65 1.31 11.93 -11.02
N LYS A 66 0.56 12.50 -10.08
CA LYS A 66 -0.07 13.84 -10.13
C LYS A 66 -1.08 14.02 -11.27
N LYS A 67 -1.58 12.94 -11.88
CA LYS A 67 -2.73 12.99 -12.78
C LYS A 67 -4.00 13.08 -11.92
N TYR A 68 -4.21 14.24 -11.28
CA TYR A 68 -5.19 14.44 -10.21
C TYR A 68 -6.62 13.99 -10.57
N THR A 69 -7.01 14.15 -11.83
CA THR A 69 -8.34 13.85 -12.35
C THR A 69 -8.46 12.48 -13.02
N PHE A 70 -7.37 11.70 -13.06
CA PHE A 70 -7.39 10.40 -13.70
C PHE A 70 -8.28 9.42 -12.94
N ASN A 71 -9.20 8.78 -13.65
CA ASN A 71 -10.08 7.74 -13.14
C ASN A 71 -10.66 6.88 -14.27
N GLU A 72 -9.91 6.72 -15.36
CA GLU A 72 -10.37 5.89 -16.47
C GLU A 72 -10.12 4.41 -16.16
N ASP A 73 -10.99 3.53 -16.64
CA ASP A 73 -10.91 2.10 -16.40
C ASP A 73 -9.66 1.50 -17.07
N ILE A 74 -8.80 0.89 -16.25
CA ILE A 74 -7.57 0.19 -16.65
C ILE A 74 -7.55 -1.24 -16.10
N SER A 75 -8.71 -1.77 -15.69
CA SER A 75 -8.84 -3.14 -15.15
C SER A 75 -8.35 -4.20 -16.13
N ASN A 76 -8.45 -3.96 -17.44
CA ASN A 76 -8.04 -4.92 -18.48
C ASN A 76 -6.55 -4.88 -18.85
N TRP A 77 -5.74 -4.07 -18.17
CA TRP A 77 -4.30 -4.01 -18.42
C TRP A 77 -3.62 -5.32 -18.02
N ASP A 78 -2.83 -5.90 -18.93
CA ASP A 78 -1.92 -7.01 -18.62
C ASP A 78 -0.61 -6.44 -18.04
N VAL A 79 -0.49 -6.46 -16.71
CA VAL A 79 0.68 -5.96 -15.98
C VAL A 79 1.62 -7.08 -15.51
N SER A 80 1.45 -8.32 -16.00
CA SER A 80 2.18 -9.51 -15.53
C SER A 80 3.71 -9.43 -15.70
N SER A 81 4.18 -8.62 -16.67
CA SER A 81 5.60 -8.37 -16.94
C SER A 81 6.20 -7.20 -16.13
N VAL A 82 5.36 -6.44 -15.40
CA VAL A 82 5.79 -5.28 -14.63
C VAL A 82 6.42 -5.72 -13.32
N THR A 83 7.60 -5.19 -13.02
CA THR A 83 8.37 -5.50 -11.80
C THR A 83 8.45 -4.31 -10.83
N ALA A 84 8.15 -3.10 -11.29
CA ALA A 84 8.21 -1.87 -10.50
C ALA A 84 6.95 -1.01 -10.70
N MET A 85 6.24 -0.70 -9.61
CA MET A 85 5.01 0.12 -9.60
C MET A 85 5.08 1.28 -8.60
N LYS A 86 6.29 1.60 -8.15
CA LYS A 86 6.54 2.68 -7.20
C LYS A 86 5.88 3.98 -7.65
N SER A 87 5.09 4.57 -6.76
CA SER A 87 4.46 5.87 -6.96
C SER A 87 3.59 6.00 -8.23
N MET A 88 3.14 4.89 -8.83
CA MET A 88 2.36 4.89 -10.07
C MET A 88 1.14 5.84 -10.01
N PHE A 89 0.40 5.86 -8.90
CA PHE A 89 -0.77 6.72 -8.67
C PHE A 89 -0.53 7.80 -7.61
N TYR A 90 0.72 8.19 -7.40
CA TYR A 90 1.07 9.21 -6.39
C TYR A 90 0.35 10.53 -6.70
N PHE A 91 -0.49 11.04 -5.78
CA PHE A 91 -1.37 12.21 -5.99
C PHE A 91 -2.45 12.06 -7.10
N ALA A 92 -2.79 10.85 -7.56
CA ALA A 92 -3.94 10.64 -8.44
C ALA A 92 -5.25 10.70 -7.63
N SER A 93 -5.63 11.90 -7.17
CA SER A 93 -6.66 12.11 -6.15
C SER A 93 -8.04 11.58 -6.49
N SER A 94 -8.41 11.52 -7.77
CA SER A 94 -9.69 11.01 -8.26
C SER A 94 -9.69 9.52 -8.61
N PHE A 95 -8.54 8.85 -8.60
CA PHE A 95 -8.41 7.48 -9.05
C PHE A 95 -9.07 6.50 -8.08
N ASN A 96 -9.98 5.66 -8.58
CA ASN A 96 -10.75 4.68 -7.82
C ASN A 96 -11.28 3.56 -8.72
N GLN A 97 -10.38 2.90 -9.45
CA GLN A 97 -10.74 1.76 -10.32
C GLN A 97 -10.48 0.43 -9.63
N ASP A 98 -11.27 -0.58 -10.01
CA ASP A 98 -11.03 -1.98 -9.66
C ASP A 98 -9.77 -2.50 -10.35
N LEU A 99 -8.84 -3.07 -9.58
CA LEU A 99 -7.57 -3.61 -10.05
C LEU A 99 -7.43 -5.10 -9.71
N SER A 100 -8.53 -5.77 -9.33
CA SER A 100 -8.52 -7.18 -8.92
C SER A 100 -8.12 -8.15 -10.04
N SER A 101 -8.17 -7.73 -11.30
CA SER A 101 -7.71 -8.51 -12.45
C SER A 101 -6.20 -8.42 -12.72
N TRP A 102 -5.49 -7.50 -12.06
CA TRP A 102 -4.06 -7.32 -12.29
C TRP A 102 -3.23 -8.45 -11.68
N ASP A 103 -2.36 -9.05 -12.49
CA ASP A 103 -1.31 -9.95 -12.02
C ASP A 103 -0.08 -9.13 -11.62
N VAL A 104 0.08 -8.92 -10.31
CA VAL A 104 1.21 -8.16 -9.72
C VAL A 104 2.28 -9.07 -9.11
N SER A 105 2.25 -10.38 -9.37
CA SER A 105 3.15 -11.38 -8.76
C SER A 105 4.64 -11.14 -9.03
N SER A 106 4.96 -10.43 -10.13
CA SER A 106 6.32 -10.04 -10.51
C SER A 106 6.80 -8.73 -9.86
N VAL A 107 5.94 -7.99 -9.18
CA VAL A 107 6.26 -6.65 -8.65
C VAL A 107 7.04 -6.76 -7.35
N THR A 108 8.15 -6.02 -7.25
CA THR A 108 9.05 -6.03 -6.09
C THR A 108 9.03 -4.74 -5.27
N ASP A 109 8.62 -3.61 -5.86
CA ASP A 109 8.51 -2.30 -5.18
C ASP A 109 7.16 -1.63 -5.49
N MET A 110 6.35 -1.44 -4.44
CA MET A 110 5.07 -0.74 -4.45
C MET A 110 5.08 0.53 -3.60
N ALA A 111 6.28 1.03 -3.24
CA ALA A 111 6.39 2.19 -2.37
C ALA A 111 5.62 3.40 -2.92
N ARG A 112 4.76 3.97 -2.07
CA ARG A 112 3.95 5.16 -2.33
C ARG A 112 3.01 5.05 -3.53
N MET A 113 2.69 3.84 -4.01
CA MET A 113 1.87 3.62 -5.21
C MET A 113 0.56 4.43 -5.19
N PHE A 114 -0.16 4.46 -4.07
CA PHE A 114 -1.43 5.18 -3.89
C PHE A 114 -1.33 6.34 -2.89
N ARG A 115 -0.12 6.85 -2.62
CA ARG A 115 0.04 7.94 -1.65
C ARG A 115 -0.70 9.19 -2.16
N ASN A 116 -1.53 9.80 -1.32
CA ASN A 116 -2.43 10.92 -1.67
C ASN A 116 -3.47 10.61 -2.77
N ALA A 117 -3.74 9.33 -3.07
CA ALA A 117 -4.87 8.94 -3.92
C ALA A 117 -6.17 8.98 -3.09
N THR A 118 -6.68 10.19 -2.86
CA THR A 118 -7.69 10.46 -1.82
C THR A 118 -9.02 9.74 -2.00
N ALA A 119 -9.42 9.47 -3.24
CA ALA A 119 -10.65 8.73 -3.57
C ALA A 119 -10.44 7.22 -3.67
N PHE A 120 -9.19 6.74 -3.61
CA PHE A 120 -8.88 5.35 -3.92
C PHE A 120 -9.42 4.39 -2.86
N ASN A 121 -10.27 3.49 -3.32
CA ASN A 121 -10.82 2.36 -2.59
C ASN A 121 -11.16 1.23 -3.59
N GLY A 122 -10.36 1.06 -4.64
CA GLY A 122 -10.54 0.04 -5.66
C GLY A 122 -10.10 -1.34 -5.18
N ASP A 123 -10.79 -2.40 -5.60
CA ASP A 123 -10.49 -3.77 -5.17
C ASP A 123 -9.10 -4.22 -5.66
N MET A 124 -8.36 -4.87 -4.77
CA MET A 124 -7.01 -5.43 -4.96
C MET A 124 -6.84 -6.73 -4.14
N SER A 125 -7.94 -7.33 -3.69
CA SER A 125 -7.95 -8.45 -2.74
C SER A 125 -7.32 -9.73 -3.31
N SER A 126 -7.23 -9.84 -4.63
CA SER A 126 -6.66 -10.95 -5.40
C SER A 126 -5.15 -10.82 -5.68
N TRP A 127 -4.52 -9.70 -5.32
CA TRP A 127 -3.11 -9.45 -5.63
C TRP A 127 -2.20 -10.45 -4.91
N ASP A 128 -1.30 -11.08 -5.66
CA ASP A 128 -0.15 -11.79 -5.11
C ASP A 128 0.99 -10.79 -4.88
N VAL A 129 1.21 -10.41 -3.62
CA VAL A 129 2.25 -9.46 -3.20
C VAL A 129 3.47 -10.16 -2.58
N SER A 130 3.58 -11.48 -2.72
CA SER A 130 4.65 -12.28 -2.09
C SER A 130 6.06 -11.87 -2.52
N SER A 131 6.22 -11.30 -3.72
CA SER A 131 7.51 -10.79 -4.23
C SER A 131 7.87 -9.38 -3.76
N VAL A 132 6.98 -8.67 -3.05
CA VAL A 132 7.15 -7.25 -2.72
C VAL A 132 8.08 -7.10 -1.51
N ALA A 133 9.19 -6.37 -1.68
CA ALA A 133 10.15 -6.10 -0.61
C ALA A 133 9.82 -4.83 0.20
N SER A 134 9.10 -3.87 -0.39
CA SER A 134 8.83 -2.55 0.20
C SER A 134 7.41 -2.05 -0.11
N MET A 135 6.65 -1.76 0.95
CA MET A 135 5.29 -1.16 0.89
C MET A 135 5.24 0.25 1.51
N ASN A 136 6.39 0.93 1.51
CA ASN A 136 6.58 2.20 2.20
C ASN A 136 5.57 3.27 1.76
N GLY A 137 4.70 3.68 2.67
CA GLY A 137 3.70 4.72 2.44
C GLY A 137 2.74 4.43 1.30
N MET A 138 2.49 3.16 0.96
CA MET A 138 1.65 2.77 -0.18
C MET A 138 0.28 3.46 -0.18
N PHE A 139 -0.40 3.52 0.97
CA PHE A 139 -1.71 4.15 1.16
C PHE A 139 -1.64 5.41 2.05
N ARG A 140 -0.45 6.03 2.15
CA ARG A 140 -0.28 7.23 2.95
C ARG A 140 -1.16 8.37 2.42
N ASP A 141 -1.88 9.05 3.30
CA ASP A 141 -2.80 10.15 2.97
C ASP A 141 -3.91 9.72 1.98
N ALA A 142 -4.36 8.45 2.04
CA ALA A 142 -5.49 7.91 1.28
C ALA A 142 -6.72 7.70 2.19
N PRO A 143 -7.44 8.77 2.59
CA PRO A 143 -8.47 8.70 3.64
C PRO A 143 -9.68 7.82 3.30
N SER A 144 -9.97 7.57 2.03
CA SER A 144 -11.09 6.71 1.61
C SER A 144 -10.73 5.23 1.58
N PHE A 145 -9.45 4.88 1.69
CA PHE A 145 -8.98 3.52 1.54
C PHE A 145 -9.42 2.62 2.71
N ASN A 146 -10.14 1.54 2.41
CA ASN A 146 -10.61 0.55 3.36
C ASN A 146 -10.86 -0.82 2.71
N GLN A 147 -9.99 -1.25 1.79
CA GLN A 147 -10.12 -2.55 1.10
C GLN A 147 -9.48 -3.69 1.87
N GLU A 148 -10.06 -4.89 1.70
CA GLU A 148 -9.64 -6.11 2.38
C GLU A 148 -8.25 -6.57 1.92
N LEU A 149 -7.33 -6.78 2.86
CA LEU A 149 -5.93 -7.15 2.59
C LEU A 149 -5.49 -8.44 3.32
N SER A 150 -6.40 -9.16 3.98
CA SER A 150 -6.05 -10.31 4.83
C SER A 150 -5.44 -11.50 4.07
N SER A 151 -5.66 -11.57 2.75
CA SER A 151 -5.11 -12.58 1.84
C SER A 151 -3.67 -12.31 1.40
N TRP A 152 -3.14 -11.11 1.63
CA TRP A 152 -1.81 -10.72 1.17
C TRP A 152 -0.71 -11.47 1.93
N ASP A 153 0.19 -12.13 1.21
CA ASP A 153 1.42 -12.66 1.77
C ASP A 153 2.48 -11.56 1.84
N VAL A 154 2.70 -11.02 3.04
CA VAL A 154 3.68 -9.95 3.30
C VAL A 154 4.98 -10.46 3.92
N SER A 155 5.22 -11.77 3.89
CA SER A 155 6.35 -12.41 4.59
C SER A 155 7.74 -11.95 4.12
N ASP A 156 7.87 -11.52 2.86
CA ASP A 156 9.10 -10.98 2.29
C ASP A 156 9.22 -9.45 2.40
N VAL A 157 8.19 -8.75 2.89
CA VAL A 157 8.22 -7.30 3.06
C VAL A 157 9.15 -6.92 4.21
N THR A 158 10.11 -6.03 3.93
CA THR A 158 11.11 -5.60 4.93
C THR A 158 10.84 -4.22 5.52
N THR A 159 10.05 -3.38 4.83
CA THR A 159 9.76 -2.00 5.25
C THR A 159 8.31 -1.60 4.95
N MET A 160 7.62 -1.08 5.98
CA MET A 160 6.21 -0.65 5.92
C MET A 160 5.99 0.75 6.53
N GLN A 161 7.03 1.60 6.64
CA GLN A 161 6.85 2.90 7.27
C GLN A 161 5.79 3.74 6.53
N HIS A 162 4.95 4.41 7.30
CA HIS A 162 3.83 5.21 6.83
C HIS A 162 2.76 4.48 5.98
N MET A 163 2.75 3.15 5.88
CA MET A 163 1.89 2.42 4.92
C MET A 163 0.43 2.89 4.90
N PHE A 164 -0.18 3.08 6.08
CA PHE A 164 -1.55 3.55 6.27
C PHE A 164 -1.63 4.90 7.01
N ASN A 165 -0.54 5.67 7.03
CA ASN A 165 -0.51 6.97 7.70
C ASN A 165 -1.57 7.90 7.09
N SER A 166 -2.46 8.46 7.90
CA SER A 166 -3.62 9.26 7.48
C SER A 166 -4.64 8.55 6.58
N ALA A 167 -4.63 7.21 6.51
CA ALA A 167 -5.70 6.42 5.89
C ALA A 167 -6.88 6.32 6.88
N SER A 168 -7.57 7.44 7.09
CA SER A 168 -8.48 7.63 8.23
C SER A 168 -9.64 6.64 8.31
N SER A 169 -10.10 6.10 7.17
CA SER A 169 -11.19 5.12 7.12
C SER A 169 -10.73 3.66 7.23
N PHE A 170 -9.42 3.40 7.15
CA PHE A 170 -8.88 2.04 7.10
C PHE A 170 -9.09 1.30 8.42
N ASN A 171 -9.75 0.14 8.36
CA ASN A 171 -10.01 -0.70 9.53
C ASN A 171 -10.20 -2.19 9.14
N GLN A 172 -9.39 -2.71 8.21
CA GLN A 172 -9.46 -4.11 7.77
C GLN A 172 -8.54 -5.02 8.56
N ASP A 173 -8.94 -6.28 8.72
CA ASP A 173 -8.22 -7.27 9.52
C ASP A 173 -6.86 -7.60 8.89
N LEU A 174 -5.79 -7.47 9.69
CA LEU A 174 -4.41 -7.75 9.32
C LEU A 174 -3.78 -8.82 10.22
N SER A 175 -4.58 -9.50 11.05
CA SER A 175 -4.10 -10.46 12.04
C SER A 175 -3.39 -11.68 11.44
N SER A 176 -3.64 -11.98 10.16
CA SER A 176 -3.02 -13.07 9.39
C SER A 176 -1.62 -12.75 8.85
N TRP A 177 -1.23 -11.47 8.80
CA TRP A 177 0.03 -11.04 8.18
C TRP A 177 1.26 -11.57 8.93
N ASP A 178 2.19 -12.21 8.21
CA ASP A 178 3.52 -12.53 8.75
C ASP A 178 4.46 -11.33 8.57
N VAL A 179 4.55 -10.49 9.60
CA VAL A 179 5.43 -9.32 9.62
C VAL A 179 6.84 -9.60 10.17
N SER A 180 7.24 -10.88 10.25
CA SER A 180 8.52 -11.26 10.90
C SER A 180 9.78 -10.75 10.21
N SER A 181 9.70 -10.40 8.93
CA SER A 181 10.80 -9.78 8.16
C SER A 181 10.83 -8.25 8.24
N VAL A 182 9.77 -7.61 8.77
CA VAL A 182 9.65 -6.16 8.76
C VAL A 182 10.57 -5.53 9.81
N THR A 183 11.42 -4.61 9.36
CA THR A 183 12.41 -3.92 10.20
C THR A 183 11.96 -2.50 10.59
N ASN A 184 11.08 -1.87 9.81
CA ASN A 184 10.65 -0.49 10.02
C ASN A 184 9.12 -0.33 9.85
N MET A 185 8.46 0.06 10.93
CA MET A 185 7.01 0.30 11.00
C MET A 185 6.69 1.73 11.48
N ASN A 186 7.63 2.66 11.32
CA ASN A 186 7.43 4.05 11.75
C ASN A 186 6.16 4.65 11.14
N TYR A 187 5.32 5.27 11.98
CA TYR A 187 4.09 5.93 11.56
C TYR A 187 3.12 5.06 10.75
N MET A 188 3.20 3.72 10.80
CA MET A 188 2.45 2.84 9.90
C MET A 188 0.93 3.10 9.91
N PHE A 189 0.36 3.37 11.08
CA PHE A 189 -1.05 3.68 11.33
C PHE A 189 -1.26 5.06 11.95
N ALA A 190 -0.27 5.96 11.87
CA ALA A 190 -0.42 7.30 12.40
C ALA A 190 -1.63 7.99 11.74
N HIS A 191 -2.48 8.65 12.50
CA HIS A 191 -3.72 9.30 12.03
C HIS A 191 -4.72 8.39 11.30
N ALA A 192 -4.58 7.06 11.35
CA ALA A 192 -5.58 6.10 10.88
C ALA A 192 -6.72 6.01 11.91
N SER A 193 -7.55 7.05 11.98
CA SER A 193 -8.49 7.29 13.09
C SER A 193 -9.48 6.15 13.34
N SER A 194 -9.87 5.40 12.30
CA SER A 194 -10.80 4.27 12.41
C SER A 194 -10.14 2.93 12.71
N PHE A 195 -8.81 2.82 12.61
CA PHE A 195 -8.11 1.54 12.73
C PHE A 195 -8.16 1.02 14.17
N ASN A 196 -8.68 -0.19 14.36
CA ASN A 196 -8.80 -0.85 15.65
C ASN A 196 -8.76 -2.39 15.56
N GLN A 197 -7.91 -2.93 14.69
CA GLN A 197 -7.81 -4.38 14.48
C GLN A 197 -6.75 -5.02 15.37
N ASP A 198 -7.01 -6.24 15.84
CA ASP A 198 -6.11 -6.96 16.74
C ASP A 198 -4.84 -7.41 16.01
N LEU A 199 -3.70 -6.91 16.47
CA LEU A 199 -2.37 -7.24 15.93
C LEU A 199 -1.54 -8.09 16.91
N SER A 200 -2.16 -8.64 17.95
CA SER A 200 -1.48 -9.43 19.00
C SER A 200 -0.80 -10.69 18.46
N SER A 201 -1.21 -11.19 17.29
CA SER A 201 -0.61 -12.33 16.59
C SER A 201 0.74 -12.01 15.91
N TRP A 202 1.01 -10.74 15.61
CA TRP A 202 2.18 -10.33 14.84
C TRP A 202 3.50 -10.72 15.50
N LYS A 203 4.42 -11.23 14.69
CA LYS A 203 5.80 -11.58 15.09
C LYS A 203 6.73 -10.39 14.81
N VAL A 204 6.84 -9.47 15.75
CA VAL A 204 7.64 -8.23 15.60
C VAL A 204 9.15 -8.42 15.86
N VAL A 205 9.70 -9.58 15.51
CA VAL A 205 11.04 -10.05 15.90
C VAL A 205 12.21 -9.41 15.15
N SER A 206 11.97 -8.82 13.99
CA SER A 206 13.01 -8.11 13.21
C SER A 206 12.92 -6.59 13.32
N VAL A 207 11.92 -6.09 14.06
CA VAL A 207 11.63 -4.65 14.13
C VAL A 207 12.78 -3.93 14.80
N THR A 208 13.28 -2.91 14.11
CA THR A 208 14.26 -1.95 14.64
C THR A 208 13.58 -0.67 15.11
N THR A 209 12.42 -0.31 14.54
CA THR A 209 11.72 0.92 14.93
C THR A 209 10.21 0.90 14.59
N MET A 210 9.40 1.43 15.53
CA MET A 210 7.95 1.63 15.47
C MET A 210 7.57 3.04 15.97
N ARG A 211 8.46 4.00 15.79
CA ARG A 211 8.24 5.38 16.24
C ARG A 211 6.88 5.88 15.73
N ALA A 212 6.06 6.35 16.66
CA ALA A 212 4.75 6.94 16.35
C ALA A 212 3.82 6.06 15.49
N MET A 213 3.96 4.73 15.55
CA MET A 213 3.19 3.79 14.73
C MET A 213 1.68 4.02 14.76
N PHE A 214 1.11 4.35 15.92
CA PHE A 214 -0.31 4.62 16.19
C PHE A 214 -0.54 6.06 16.67
N GLU A 215 0.35 7.00 16.33
CA GLU A 215 0.15 8.41 16.71
C GLU A 215 -1.22 8.89 16.22
N GLN A 216 -2.06 9.40 17.12
CA GLN A 216 -3.41 9.89 16.79
C GLN A 216 -4.33 8.86 16.08
N ALA A 217 -4.06 7.56 16.19
CA ALA A 217 -5.01 6.51 15.81
C ALA A 217 -6.12 6.40 16.87
N SER A 218 -7.08 7.33 16.84
CA SER A 218 -8.02 7.58 17.95
C SER A 218 -8.86 6.38 18.37
N SER A 219 -9.19 5.46 17.46
CA SER A 219 -9.99 4.27 17.76
C SER A 219 -9.17 3.09 18.27
N PHE A 220 -7.84 3.14 18.16
CA PHE A 220 -6.99 1.99 18.44
C PHE A 220 -6.92 1.69 19.94
N ASN A 221 -7.50 0.55 20.35
CA ASN A 221 -7.58 0.11 21.73
C ASN A 221 -7.28 -1.39 21.91
N GLN A 222 -6.41 -1.96 21.09
CA GLN A 222 -6.11 -3.39 21.15
C GLN A 222 -5.05 -3.75 22.20
N ASN A 223 -5.10 -4.99 22.68
CA ASN A 223 -4.14 -5.52 23.64
C ASN A 223 -2.96 -6.15 22.89
N LEU A 224 -1.79 -5.50 22.97
CA LEU A 224 -0.57 -5.94 22.30
C LEU A 224 0.45 -6.58 23.25
N CYS A 225 0.04 -7.09 24.42
CA CYS A 225 0.95 -7.65 25.42
C CYS A 225 1.82 -8.81 24.92
N ALA A 226 1.35 -9.54 23.91
CA ALA A 226 2.14 -10.57 23.25
C ALA A 226 3.45 -10.03 22.65
N TRP A 227 3.51 -8.74 22.28
CA TRP A 227 4.68 -8.11 21.68
C TRP A 227 5.85 -7.95 22.65
N VAL A 228 5.61 -7.87 23.97
CA VAL A 228 6.68 -7.72 24.99
C VAL A 228 7.75 -8.80 24.85
N SER A 229 7.32 -10.03 24.56
CA SER A 229 8.23 -11.18 24.40
C SER A 229 8.85 -11.31 23.00
N ARG A 230 8.38 -10.52 22.02
CA ARG A 230 8.73 -10.64 20.60
C ARG A 230 9.57 -9.46 20.11
N LEU A 231 9.50 -8.30 20.76
CA LEU A 231 10.27 -7.13 20.40
C LEU A 231 11.76 -7.32 20.73
N PRO A 232 12.67 -7.07 19.78
CA PRO A 232 14.11 -7.04 20.07
C PRO A 232 14.47 -5.94 21.06
N SER A 233 15.42 -6.19 21.97
CA SER A 233 15.87 -5.21 22.98
C SER A 233 16.39 -3.89 22.40
N TYR A 234 16.81 -3.88 21.14
CA TYR A 234 17.28 -2.69 20.42
C TYR A 234 16.17 -1.93 19.66
N ALA A 235 14.93 -2.42 19.67
CA ALA A 235 13.83 -1.80 18.93
C ALA A 235 13.46 -0.42 19.51
N TYR A 236 13.38 0.58 18.65
CA TYR A 236 12.98 1.94 18.99
C TYR A 236 11.46 2.13 18.87
N VAL A 237 10.76 2.10 20.01
CA VAL A 237 9.28 2.13 20.11
C VAL A 237 8.72 3.44 20.69
N ASP A 238 9.55 4.48 20.81
CA ASP A 238 9.14 5.76 21.40
C ASP A 238 7.94 6.37 20.69
N PHE A 239 7.05 6.97 21.49
CA PHE A 239 5.85 7.66 21.01
C PHE A 239 4.91 6.79 20.17
N ALA A 240 5.08 5.46 20.15
CA ALA A 240 4.28 4.56 19.31
C ALA A 240 2.77 4.80 19.44
N PHE A 241 2.27 5.22 20.60
CA PHE A 241 0.84 5.47 20.87
C PHE A 241 0.53 6.95 21.22
N TYR A 242 1.39 7.89 20.83
CA TYR A 242 1.21 9.30 21.19
C TYR A 242 -0.11 9.87 20.65
N GLY A 243 -0.98 10.35 21.55
CA GLY A 243 -2.29 10.92 21.17
C GLY A 243 -3.32 9.90 20.66
N ALA A 244 -3.10 8.59 20.86
CA ALA A 244 -4.11 7.57 20.63
C ALA A 244 -5.14 7.59 21.79
N ALA A 245 -6.21 8.38 21.60
CA ALA A 245 -7.23 8.73 22.61
C ALA A 245 -7.82 7.58 23.44
N SER A 246 -7.76 6.35 22.92
CA SER A 246 -8.34 5.17 23.55
C SER A 246 -7.32 4.28 24.26
N CYS A 247 -6.03 4.64 24.25
CA CYS A 247 -4.99 3.96 25.00
C CYS A 247 -4.84 4.53 26.40
N GLN A 248 -5.08 3.70 27.42
CA GLN A 248 -5.09 4.14 28.83
C GLN A 248 -3.70 4.55 29.37
N SER A 249 -2.62 4.27 28.64
CA SER A 249 -1.26 4.69 28.98
C SER A 249 -0.91 6.09 28.42
N GLU A 250 -1.86 7.03 28.47
CA GLU A 250 -1.69 8.41 27.98
C GLU A 250 -0.80 9.31 28.85
N SER A 251 -0.13 8.75 29.86
CA SER A 251 0.72 9.51 30.77
C SER A 251 2.06 8.81 31.04
N ASN A 252 3.00 8.93 30.10
CA ASN A 252 4.41 9.31 30.33
C ASN A 252 5.35 8.68 29.25
N PRO A 253 5.90 9.49 28.32
CA PRO A 253 6.90 9.02 27.34
C PRO A 253 8.25 8.62 27.96
N ASN A 254 8.41 8.73 29.29
CA ASN A 254 9.62 8.36 30.05
C ASN A 254 9.33 7.39 31.22
N LEU A 255 8.30 6.51 31.13
CA LEU A 255 8.03 5.55 32.21
C LEU A 255 9.03 4.37 32.18
N PHE A 256 10.23 4.69 32.67
CA PHE A 256 11.31 3.84 33.16
C PHE A 256 11.96 2.89 32.15
N ALA A 257 13.16 3.33 31.72
CA ALA A 257 14.32 2.45 31.69
C ALA A 257 14.38 1.66 33.01
N THR A 258 13.77 0.48 33.04
CA THR A 258 14.10 -0.50 34.07
C THR A 258 15.42 -1.13 33.69
N THR A 259 16.18 -1.46 34.72
CA THR A 259 17.54 -2.01 34.76
C THR A 259 17.74 -3.35 34.03
N THR A 260 16.86 -3.71 33.09
CA THR A 260 16.76 -5.02 32.43
C THR A 260 16.96 -4.98 30.91
N GLY A 261 17.09 -3.81 30.28
CA GLY A 261 17.46 -3.72 28.86
C GLY A 261 16.41 -4.25 27.87
N LEU A 262 15.12 -4.19 28.22
CA LEU A 262 14.00 -4.48 27.31
C LEU A 262 13.45 -3.18 26.67
N PRO A 263 12.79 -3.23 25.50
CA PRO A 263 12.18 -2.05 24.89
C PRO A 263 10.98 -1.63 25.73
N VAL A 264 11.14 -0.55 26.50
CA VAL A 264 10.08 -0.03 27.36
C VAL A 264 9.36 1.09 26.61
N GLY A 265 8.27 0.73 25.93
CA GLY A 265 7.29 1.67 25.39
C GLY A 265 5.89 1.24 25.82
N PRO A 266 4.93 2.17 25.95
CA PRO A 266 3.57 1.82 26.30
C PRO A 266 3.04 0.81 25.28
N LEU A 267 2.56 -0.34 25.73
CA LEU A 267 1.55 -1.07 24.99
C LEU A 267 0.22 -0.46 25.44
N CYS A 268 -0.71 -0.24 24.52
CA CYS A 268 -1.99 0.44 24.76
C CYS A 268 -2.73 -0.03 26.04
N HIS A 269 -2.42 -1.25 26.49
CA HIS A 269 -2.86 -1.88 27.74
C HIS A 269 -1.66 -2.24 28.63
N PHE A 270 -1.86 -2.23 29.96
CA PHE A 270 -0.89 -2.77 30.91
C PHE A 270 -0.72 -4.28 30.74
N CYS A 271 0.54 -4.72 30.63
CA CYS A 271 0.91 -6.13 30.49
C CYS A 271 1.45 -6.65 31.82
N ILE A 272 0.85 -7.74 32.31
CA ILE A 272 1.22 -8.44 33.56
C ILE A 272 2.14 -9.61 33.21
#